data_AF-A0A0F2T6L6-F1
#
_entry.id   AF-A0A0F2T6L6-F1
#
_cell.length_a   1.000
_cell.length_b   1.000
_cell.length_c   1.000
_cell.angle_alpha   90.00
_cell.angle_beta   90.00
_cell.angle_gamma   90.00
#
_symmetry.space_group_name_H-M   'P 1'
#
loop_
_entity.id
_entity.type
_entity.pdbx_description
1 polymer ?
#
loop_
_entity_poly.entity_id
_entity_poly.type
_entity_poly.pdbx_seq_one_letter_code
_entity_poly.pdbx_strand_id
1 'polypeptide(L)' 'MGLRIRQDVPHSARMYDYFLGGKDNFAVDREAAERVLTVFPTMRTAVRANRTF' A
#
# COMPACT_ATOMS: atom_id res chain seq x y z
N MET A 1 12.64 -9.99 -22.31
CA MET A 1 13.30 -9.43 -21.12
C MET A 1 12.20 -9.12 -20.09
N GLY A 2 11.95 -10.03 -19.14
CA GLY A 2 10.92 -9.81 -18.12
C GLY A 2 11.43 -8.87 -17.02
N LEU A 3 10.65 -7.85 -16.65
CA LEU A 3 10.96 -7.01 -15.50
C LEU A 3 10.80 -7.83 -14.22
N ARG A 4 11.88 -8.03 -13.48
CA ARG A 4 11.85 -8.69 -12.16
C ARG A 4 11.32 -7.71 -11.11
N ILE A 5 10.11 -7.96 -10.62
CA ILE A 5 9.52 -7.19 -9.53
C ILE A 5 10.14 -7.65 -8.20
N ARG A 6 10.69 -6.71 -7.43
CA ARG A 6 11.17 -7.00 -6.07
C ARG A 6 9.99 -7.13 -5.11
N GLN A 7 9.88 -8.26 -4.42
CA GLN A 7 8.79 -8.59 -3.50
C GLN A 7 9.21 -8.51 -2.03
N ASP A 8 10.49 -8.23 -1.79
CA ASP A 8 11.18 -8.13 -0.51
C ASP A 8 11.40 -6.68 -0.05
N VAL A 9 11.10 -5.70 -0.92
CA VAL A 9 11.18 -4.27 -0.62
C VAL A 9 9.79 -3.65 -0.81
N PRO A 10 9.27 -2.89 0.18
CA PRO A 10 7.96 -2.28 0.07
C PRO A 10 7.90 -1.26 -1.08
N HIS A 11 6.73 -1.17 -1.72
CA HIS A 11 6.47 -0.26 -2.82
C HIS A 11 5.20 0.55 -2.56
N SER A 12 5.29 1.87 -2.70
CA SER A 12 4.19 2.80 -2.37
C SER A 12 2.88 2.47 -3.08
N ALA A 13 2.91 2.13 -4.36
CA ALA A 13 1.70 1.72 -5.11
C ALA A 13 1.03 0.45 -4.55
N ARG A 14 1.81 -0.53 -4.06
CA ARG A 14 1.27 -1.77 -3.46
C ARG A 14 0.76 -1.52 -2.04
N MET A 15 1.40 -0.61 -1.30
CA MET A 15 0.84 -0.11 -0.04
C MET A 15 -0.49 0.62 -0.27
N TYR A 16 -0.58 1.42 -1.33
CA TYR A 16 -1.81 2.11 -1.72
C TYR A 16 -2.94 1.13 -2.07
N ASP A 17 -2.64 0.08 -2.82
CA ASP A 17 -3.54 -1.05 -3.06
C ASP A 17 -4.03 -1.66 -1.73
N TYR A 18 -3.11 -1.94 -0.79
CA TYR A 18 -3.47 -2.46 0.52
C TYR A 18 -4.35 -1.51 1.36
N PHE A 19 -4.08 -0.20 1.33
CA PHE A 19 -4.92 0.79 2.02
C PHE A 19 -6.37 0.78 1.47
N LEU A 20 -6.53 0.55 0.17
CA LEU A 20 -7.82 0.41 -0.49
C LEU A 20 -8.49 -0.96 -0.26
N GLY A 21 -7.79 -1.94 0.30
CA GLY A 21 -8.29 -3.30 0.50
C GLY A 21 -8.09 -4.22 -0.71
N GLY A 22 -7.18 -3.87 -1.62
CA GLY A 22 -6.77 -4.73 -2.72
C GLY A 22 -5.84 -5.87 -2.30
N LYS A 23 -5.47 -6.70 -3.27
CA LYS A 23 -4.70 -7.94 -3.08
C LYS A 23 -3.36 -7.96 -3.82
N ASP A 24 -3.04 -6.90 -4.56
CA ASP A 24 -1.83 -6.79 -5.39
C ASP A 24 -0.69 -6.21 -4.54
N ASN A 25 -0.42 -6.87 -3.42
CA ASN A 25 0.56 -6.47 -2.42
C ASN A 25 1.22 -7.69 -1.75
N PHE A 26 2.48 -7.54 -1.39
CA PHE A 26 3.28 -8.54 -0.68
C PHE A 26 3.32 -8.25 0.82
N ALA A 27 3.85 -9.20 1.60
CA ALA A 27 3.92 -9.08 3.06
C ALA A 27 4.66 -7.81 3.51
N VAL A 28 5.77 -7.47 2.85
CA VAL A 28 6.58 -6.28 3.16
C VAL A 28 5.82 -4.97 2.93
N ASP A 29 4.91 -4.94 1.96
CA ASP A 29 4.07 -3.76 1.69
C ASP A 29 3.05 -3.60 2.82
N ARG A 30 2.40 -4.69 3.24
CA ARG A 30 1.41 -4.68 4.33
C ARG A 30 2.04 -4.24 5.64
N GLU A 31 3.21 -4.78 5.98
CA GLU A 31 3.93 -4.39 7.19
C GLU A 31 4.29 -2.90 7.19
N ALA A 32 4.83 -2.39 6.09
CA ALA A 32 5.12 -0.97 5.95
C ALA A 32 3.84 -0.11 6.03
N ALA A 33 2.74 -0.57 5.42
CA ALA A 33 1.46 0.12 5.44
C ALA A 33 0.84 0.17 6.85
N GLU A 34 0.94 -0.90 7.62
CA GLU A 34 0.48 -0.92 9.02
C GLU A 34 1.29 0.04 9.90
N ARG A 35 2.61 0.15 9.70
CA ARG A 35 3.40 1.21 10.37
C ARG A 35 2.90 2.61 10.04
N VAL A 36 2.53 2.87 8.77
CA VAL A 36 1.91 4.16 8.40
C VAL A 36 0.61 4.37 9.15
N LEU A 37 -0.24 3.34 9.31
CA LEU A 37 -1.51 3.46 10.03
C LEU A 37 -1.34 3.73 11.53
N THR A 38 -0.22 3.32 12.14
CA THR A 38 0.08 3.70 13.53
C THR A 38 0.36 5.20 13.71
N VAL A 39 0.93 5.85 12.69
CA VAL A 39 1.28 7.29 12.73
C VAL A 39 0.17 8.14 12.13
N PHE A 40 -0.53 7.63 11.12
CA PHE A 40 -1.60 8.32 10.42
C PHE A 40 -2.84 7.41 10.25
N PRO A 41 -3.67 7.28 11.30
CA PRO A 41 -4.82 6.37 11.31
C PRO A 41 -5.86 6.67 10.22
N THR A 42 -5.94 7.91 9.73
CA THR A 42 -6.89 8.34 8.70
C THR A 42 -6.42 8.06 7.27
N MET A 43 -5.26 7.43 7.07
CA MET A 43 -4.73 7.11 5.74
C MET A 43 -5.71 6.33 4.85
N ARG A 44 -6.45 5.36 5.41
CA ARG A 44 -7.45 4.59 4.66
C ARG A 44 -8.58 5.47 4.10
N THR A 45 -8.96 6.51 4.84
CA THR A 45 -9.93 7.51 4.36
C THR A 45 -9.31 8.40 3.28
N ALA A 46 -8.06 8.84 3.47
CA ALA A 46 -7.36 9.70 2.52
C ALA A 46 -7.21 9.04 1.14
N VAL A 47 -6.79 7.77 1.07
CA VAL A 47 -6.64 7.06 -0.22
C VAL A 47 -7.98 6.84 -0.93
N ARG A 48 -9.09 6.73 -0.18
CA ARG A 48 -10.45 6.61 -0.76
C ARG A 48 -10.92 7.95 -1.32
N ALA A 49 -10.68 9.05 -0.59
CA ALA A 49 -10.97 10.39 -1.09
C ALA A 49 -10.18 10.71 -2.38
N ASN A 50 -8.93 10.26 -2.48
CA ASN A 50 -8.16 10.41 -3.71
C ASN A 50 -8.73 9.63 -4.92
N ARG A 51 -9.68 8.70 -4.71
CA ARG A 51 -10.41 8.01 -5.80
C ARG A 51 -11.69 8.71 -6.23
N THR A 52 -12.12 9.77 -5.53
CA THR A 52 -13.33 10.53 -5.84
C THR A 52 -13.06 11.83 -6.57
N PHE A 53 -11.80 12.08 -6.94
CA PHE A 53 -11.35 13.20 -7.79
C PHE A 53 -10.97 12.67 -9.17
#